data_AF-A0A349VSU0-F1
#
_entry.id   AF-A0A349VSU0-F1
#
_cell.length_a   1.000
_cell.length_b   1.000
_cell.length_c   1.000
_cell.angle_alpha   90.00
_cell.angle_beta   90.00
_cell.angle_gamma   90.00
#
_symmetry.space_group_name_H-M   'P 1'
#
loop_
_entity.id
_entity.type
_entity.pdbx_description
1 polymer ?
#
loop_
_entity_poly.entity_id
_entity_poly.type
_entity_poly.pdbx_seq_one_letter_code
_entity_poly.pdbx_strand_id
1 'polypeptide(L)'
;PSLDVYMKENYANTDSIKTFIEKISKNNKIKEVVYQESLIDMVNKNVRIIGMIVLAFAVILLIIAVALINNTIRLAIYSQRFLIKSMQLIGATKNFIRKPFITYGIIHGLLGSLIAILLLILTLKFAQQQIPELVFLRNWFEFAVIFLGVILIGILISGLSTYFAVTKYLKAQSNDLYR
;
A
#
# COMPACT_ATOMS: atom_id res chain seq x y z
N PRO A 1 7.43 16.58 46.33
CA PRO A 1 8.21 15.83 45.33
C PRO A 1 7.35 15.53 44.08
N SER A 2 7.65 16.18 42.96
CA SER A 2 7.15 15.80 41.64
C SER A 2 8.11 14.80 41.02
N LEU A 3 7.56 13.81 40.30
CA LEU A 3 8.33 12.82 39.55
C LEU A 3 7.87 12.92 38.10
N ASP A 4 8.76 13.38 37.23
CA ASP A 4 8.46 13.51 35.80
C ASP A 4 8.68 12.16 35.13
N VAL A 5 7.62 11.62 34.51
CA VAL A 5 7.63 10.31 33.86
C VAL A 5 7.42 10.49 32.37
N TYR A 6 8.44 10.14 31.59
CA TYR A 6 8.39 10.15 30.13
C TYR A 6 7.91 8.79 29.62
N MET A 7 6.82 8.77 28.83
CA MET A 7 6.36 7.54 28.19
C MET A 7 7.18 7.22 26.95
N LYS A 8 7.44 5.93 26.73
CA LYS A 8 8.02 5.42 25.48
C LYS A 8 7.01 5.60 24.33
N GLU A 9 7.53 5.92 23.15
CA GLU A 9 6.78 6.28 21.93
C GLU A 9 5.59 5.35 21.61
N ASN A 10 5.75 4.03 21.84
CA ASN A 10 4.71 3.03 21.58
C ASN A 10 3.46 3.14 22.48
N TYR A 11 3.53 3.92 23.57
CA TYR A 11 2.44 4.14 24.53
C TYR A 11 1.98 5.60 24.57
N ALA A 12 2.56 6.47 23.72
CA ALA A 12 2.21 7.89 23.63
C ALA A 12 0.98 8.14 22.73
N ASN A 13 -0.01 7.25 22.76
CA ASN A 13 -1.29 7.46 22.10
C ASN A 13 -2.36 7.84 23.15
N THR A 14 -3.37 8.62 22.74
CA THR A 14 -4.41 9.12 23.65
C THR A 14 -5.09 8.00 24.45
N ASP A 15 -5.32 6.83 23.84
CA ASP A 15 -6.03 5.71 24.47
C ASP A 15 -5.18 4.96 25.52
N SER A 16 -3.88 4.78 25.27
CA SER A 16 -2.93 4.15 26.20
C SER A 16 -2.60 5.07 27.37
N ILE A 17 -2.56 6.39 27.12
CA ILE A 17 -2.35 7.36 28.18
C ILE A 17 -3.57 7.40 29.11
N LYS A 18 -4.79 7.40 28.58
CA LYS A 18 -6.03 7.34 29.39
C LYS A 18 -6.09 6.08 30.26
N THR A 19 -5.84 4.90 29.68
CA THR A 19 -5.83 3.63 30.45
C THR A 19 -4.68 3.55 31.47
N PHE A 20 -3.55 4.20 31.21
CA PHE A 20 -2.45 4.31 32.16
C PHE A 20 -2.78 5.25 33.33
N ILE A 21 -3.39 6.41 33.05
CA ILE A 21 -3.85 7.37 34.07
C ILE A 21 -4.91 6.72 34.97
N GLU A 22 -5.84 5.94 34.41
CA GLU A 22 -6.84 5.20 35.19
C GLU A 22 -6.21 4.17 36.13
N LYS A 23 -5.17 3.45 35.68
CA LYS A 23 -4.45 2.46 36.52
C LYS A 23 -3.66 3.12 37.64
N ILE A 24 -3.07 4.28 37.39
CA ILE A 24 -2.24 5.00 38.35
C ILE A 24 -3.09 5.79 39.36
N SER A 25 -4.23 6.34 38.93
CA SER A 25 -5.16 7.08 39.79
C SER A 25 -5.86 6.20 40.83
N LYS A 26 -5.84 4.86 40.66
CA LYS A 26 -6.35 3.91 41.66
C LYS A 26 -5.45 3.73 42.89
N ASN A 27 -4.24 4.28 42.89
CA ASN A 27 -3.29 4.15 44.00
C ASN A 27 -3.29 5.42 44.85
N ASN A 28 -3.72 5.33 46.11
CA ASN A 28 -3.97 6.45 47.04
C ASN A 28 -2.75 7.34 47.40
N LYS A 29 -1.60 7.15 46.75
CA LYS A 29 -0.35 7.89 47.00
C LYS A 29 -0.05 8.99 45.97
N ILE A 30 -0.90 9.19 44.97
CA ILE A 30 -0.66 10.10 43.84
C ILE A 30 -1.72 11.20 43.87
N LYS A 31 -1.26 12.45 44.01
CA LYS A 31 -2.12 13.59 44.37
C LYS A 31 -2.67 14.32 43.15
N GLU A 32 -1.95 14.32 42.03
CA GLU A 32 -2.35 14.98 40.79
C GLU A 32 -1.52 14.44 39.61
N VAL A 33 -2.15 14.16 38.48
CA VAL A 33 -1.48 13.80 37.22
C VAL A 33 -1.78 14.91 36.22
N VAL A 34 -0.78 15.75 35.92
CA VAL A 34 -0.91 16.81 34.92
C VAL A 34 -0.69 16.20 33.54
N TYR A 35 -1.78 15.87 32.86
CA TYR A 35 -1.79 15.39 31.47
C TYR A 35 -2.29 16.51 30.56
N GLN A 36 -1.45 16.96 29.63
CA GLN A 36 -1.83 17.99 28.66
C GLN A 36 -2.55 17.34 27.47
N GLU A 37 -3.79 16.86 27.71
CA GLU A 37 -4.57 16.08 26.73
C GLU A 37 -4.70 16.82 25.39
N SER A 38 -4.84 18.15 25.44
CA SER A 38 -5.16 18.96 24.27
C SER A 38 -4.06 18.95 23.20
N LEU A 39 -2.79 18.90 23.57
CA LEU A 39 -1.69 18.95 22.58
C LEU A 39 -1.50 17.59 21.89
N ILE A 40 -1.58 16.50 22.65
CA ILE A 40 -1.44 15.14 22.10
C ILE A 40 -2.65 14.78 21.23
N ASP A 41 -3.85 15.18 21.66
CA ASP A 41 -5.08 14.99 20.87
C ASP A 41 -5.07 15.82 19.58
N MET A 42 -4.53 17.04 19.61
CA MET A 42 -4.36 17.87 18.40
C MET A 42 -3.35 17.26 17.43
N VAL A 43 -2.21 16.77 17.91
CA VAL A 43 -1.20 16.10 17.07
C VAL A 43 -1.77 14.82 16.46
N ASN A 44 -2.40 13.94 17.25
CA ASN A 44 -3.01 12.71 16.77
C ASN A 44 -4.13 12.98 15.74
N LYS A 45 -4.97 14.00 15.99
CA LYS A 45 -6.02 14.41 15.05
C LYS A 45 -5.44 14.90 13.73
N ASN A 46 -4.38 15.73 13.77
CA ASN A 46 -3.73 16.23 12.56
C ASN A 46 -3.07 15.11 11.77
N VAL A 47 -2.34 14.21 12.44
CA VAL A 47 -1.74 13.02 11.80
C VAL A 47 -2.80 12.16 11.12
N ARG A 48 -3.96 11.94 11.78
CA ARG A 48 -5.07 11.19 11.21
C ARG A 48 -5.68 11.86 9.98
N ILE A 49 -5.85 13.19 10.00
CA ILE A 49 -6.37 13.95 8.85
C ILE A 49 -5.39 13.86 7.67
N ILE A 50 -4.09 14.07 7.91
CA ILE A 50 -3.06 13.95 6.88
C ILE A 50 -3.06 12.53 6.30
N GLY A 51 -3.14 11.51 7.16
CA GLY A 51 -3.25 10.11 6.73
C GLY A 51 -4.46 9.84 5.85
N MET A 52 -5.63 10.39 6.18
CA MET A 52 -6.83 10.27 5.34
C MET A 52 -6.68 10.94 3.98
N ILE A 53 -6.04 12.11 3.93
CA ILE A 53 -5.77 12.82 2.66
C ILE A 53 -4.83 11.98 1.78
N VAL A 54 -3.72 11.47 2.35
CA VAL A 54 -2.77 10.62 1.63
C VAL A 54 -3.45 9.34 1.12
N LEU A 55 -4.30 8.72 1.93
CA LEU A 55 -5.08 7.55 1.52
C LEU A 55 -6.03 7.87 0.36
N ALA A 56 -6.72 9.02 0.40
CA ALA A 56 -7.56 9.45 -0.70
C ALA A 56 -6.77 9.63 -2.01
N PHE A 57 -5.60 10.26 -1.95
CA PHE A 57 -4.68 10.36 -3.10
C PHE A 57 -4.23 8.98 -3.61
N ALA A 58 -3.88 8.06 -2.70
CA ALA A 58 -3.47 6.71 -3.06
C ALA A 58 -4.59 5.95 -3.81
N VAL A 59 -5.85 6.10 -3.38
CA VAL A 59 -7.01 5.50 -4.06
C VAL A 59 -7.20 6.08 -5.46
N ILE A 60 -7.04 7.40 -5.63
CA ILE A 60 -7.15 8.03 -6.96
C ILE A 60 -6.04 7.50 -7.89
N LEU A 61 -4.81 7.44 -7.40
CA LEU A 61 -3.66 6.90 -8.16
C LEU A 61 -3.87 5.43 -8.53
N LEU A 62 -4.45 4.63 -7.63
CA LEU A 62 -4.83 3.25 -7.91
C LEU A 62 -5.80 3.17 -9.09
N ILE A 63 -6.85 3.99 -9.11
CA ILE A 63 -7.83 4.03 -10.20
C ILE A 63 -7.14 4.39 -11.53
N ILE A 64 -6.28 5.40 -11.53
CA ILE A 64 -5.51 5.81 -12.71
C ILE A 64 -4.61 4.67 -13.20
N ALA A 65 -3.90 3.99 -12.30
CA ALA A 65 -3.04 2.86 -12.65
C ALA A 65 -3.84 1.70 -13.27
N VAL A 66 -5.00 1.37 -12.70
CA VAL A 66 -5.90 0.34 -13.26
C VAL A 66 -6.41 0.75 -14.64
N ALA A 67 -6.80 2.01 -14.83
CA ALA A 67 -7.25 2.52 -16.12
C ALA A 67 -6.14 2.45 -17.19
N LEU A 68 -4.91 2.81 -16.82
CA LEU A 68 -3.74 2.69 -17.70
C LEU A 68 -3.48 1.24 -18.09
N ILE A 69 -3.43 0.31 -17.12
CA ILE A 69 -3.25 -1.13 -17.38
C ILE A 69 -4.32 -1.63 -18.34
N ASN A 70 -5.59 -1.25 -18.11
CA ASN A 70 -6.70 -1.65 -18.96
C ASN A 70 -6.50 -1.19 -20.42
N ASN A 71 -6.03 0.04 -20.62
CA ASN A 71 -5.75 0.57 -21.94
C ASN A 71 -4.54 -0.12 -22.59
N THR A 72 -3.46 -0.34 -21.84
CA THR A 72 -2.27 -1.05 -22.32
C THR A 72 -2.60 -2.47 -22.76
N ILE A 73 -3.40 -3.20 -21.98
CA ILE A 73 -3.83 -4.56 -22.35
C ILE A 73 -4.71 -4.55 -23.60
N ARG A 74 -5.61 -3.58 -23.75
CA ARG A 74 -6.40 -3.42 -24.97
C ARG A 74 -5.50 -3.28 -26.19
N LEU A 75 -4.52 -2.38 -26.11
CA LEU A 75 -3.55 -2.13 -27.18
C LEU A 75 -2.73 -3.38 -27.49
N ALA A 76 -2.26 -4.09 -26.46
CA ALA A 76 -1.47 -5.31 -26.60
C ALA A 76 -2.26 -6.43 -27.30
N ILE A 77 -3.52 -6.65 -26.92
CA ILE A 77 -4.41 -7.63 -27.55
C ILE A 77 -4.69 -7.26 -29.00
N TYR A 78 -4.95 -5.97 -29.28
CA TYR A 78 -5.20 -5.51 -30.64
C TYR A 78 -3.97 -5.69 -31.55
N SER A 79 -2.78 -5.36 -31.05
CA SER A 79 -1.51 -5.55 -31.77
C SER A 79 -1.24 -7.03 -32.08
N GLN A 80 -1.60 -7.93 -31.17
CA GLN A 80 -1.37 -9.38 -31.31
C GLN A 80 -2.60 -10.16 -31.78
N ARG A 81 -3.60 -9.48 -32.35
CA ARG A 81 -4.90 -10.10 -32.71
C ARG A 81 -4.77 -11.33 -33.63
N PHE A 82 -3.80 -11.34 -34.53
CA PHE A 82 -3.58 -12.46 -35.46
C PHE A 82 -3.04 -13.70 -34.75
N LEU A 83 -2.09 -13.52 -33.83
CA LEU A 83 -1.55 -14.60 -32.99
C LEU A 83 -2.65 -15.20 -32.09
N ILE A 84 -3.43 -14.34 -31.44
CA ILE A 84 -4.54 -14.77 -30.59
C ILE A 84 -5.58 -15.56 -31.41
N LYS A 85 -5.93 -15.09 -32.61
CA LYS A 85 -6.87 -15.77 -33.50
C LYS A 85 -6.32 -17.12 -33.98
N SER A 86 -5.04 -17.20 -34.34
CA SER A 86 -4.39 -18.48 -34.69
C SER A 86 -4.42 -19.48 -33.52
N MET A 87 -4.12 -19.02 -32.30
CA MET A 87 -4.23 -19.86 -31.09
C MET A 87 -5.67 -20.35 -30.86
N GLN A 88 -6.67 -19.52 -31.13
CA GLN A 88 -8.07 -19.93 -31.00
C GLN A 88 -8.48 -20.99 -32.03
N LEU A 89 -7.97 -20.92 -33.27
CA LEU A 89 -8.28 -21.88 -34.33
C LEU A 89 -7.75 -23.29 -34.05
N ILE A 90 -6.64 -23.40 -33.32
CA ILE A 90 -6.09 -24.69 -32.86
C ILE A 90 -6.71 -25.18 -31.55
N GLY A 91 -7.77 -24.53 -31.05
CA GLY A 91 -8.47 -24.92 -29.84
C GLY A 91 -7.80 -24.50 -28.51
N ALA A 92 -6.89 -23.51 -28.53
CA ALA A 92 -6.23 -23.06 -27.31
C ALA A 92 -7.24 -22.51 -26.29
N THR A 93 -7.09 -22.91 -25.04
CA THR A 93 -7.96 -22.44 -23.96
C THR A 93 -7.73 -20.95 -23.66
N LYS A 94 -8.78 -20.25 -23.21
CA LYS A 94 -8.68 -18.83 -22.81
C LYS A 94 -7.58 -18.60 -21.76
N ASN A 95 -7.35 -19.57 -20.87
CA ASN A 95 -6.30 -19.50 -19.85
C ASN A 95 -4.89 -19.57 -20.44
N PHE A 96 -4.69 -20.38 -21.49
CA PHE A 96 -3.41 -20.45 -22.20
C PHE A 96 -3.03 -19.08 -22.81
N ILE A 97 -4.00 -18.42 -23.44
CA ILE A 97 -3.81 -17.09 -24.03
C ILE A 97 -3.58 -16.01 -22.93
N ARG A 98 -4.22 -16.14 -21.76
CA ARG A 98 -4.11 -15.17 -20.66
C ARG A 98 -2.79 -15.24 -19.89
N LYS A 99 -2.22 -16.44 -19.73
CA LYS A 99 -1.04 -16.70 -18.90
C LYS A 99 0.14 -15.75 -19.16
N PRO A 100 0.58 -15.49 -20.42
CA PRO A 100 1.70 -14.58 -20.65
C PRO A 100 1.39 -13.16 -20.16
N PHE A 101 0.20 -12.62 -20.44
CA PHE A 101 -0.18 -11.27 -20.01
C PHE A 101 -0.20 -11.13 -18.49
N ILE A 102 -0.77 -12.10 -17.77
CA ILE A 102 -0.80 -12.09 -16.29
C ILE A 102 0.62 -12.17 -15.73
N THR A 103 1.48 -12.99 -16.32
CA THR A 103 2.88 -13.13 -15.90
C THR A 103 3.63 -11.81 -16.07
N TYR A 104 3.44 -11.10 -17.20
CA TYR A 104 3.98 -9.75 -17.37
C TYR A 104 3.43 -8.78 -16.32
N GLY A 105 2.13 -8.82 -16.02
CA GLY A 105 1.52 -7.99 -14.98
C GLY A 105 2.14 -8.22 -13.59
N ILE A 106 2.36 -9.47 -13.21
CA ILE A 106 3.03 -9.84 -11.94
C ILE A 106 4.47 -9.32 -11.91
N ILE A 107 5.24 -9.51 -12.99
CA ILE A 107 6.63 -9.03 -13.08
C ILE A 107 6.68 -7.50 -12.98
N HIS A 108 5.78 -6.78 -13.65
CA HIS A 108 5.70 -5.32 -13.55
C HIS A 108 5.33 -4.87 -12.14
N GLY A 109 4.42 -5.59 -11.45
CA GLY A 109 4.09 -5.32 -10.05
C GLY A 109 5.28 -5.51 -9.11
N LEU A 110 6.02 -6.60 -9.29
CA LEU A 110 7.25 -6.88 -8.54
C LEU A 110 8.29 -5.77 -8.78
N LEU A 111 8.59 -5.42 -10.04
CA LEU A 111 9.55 -4.37 -10.36
C LEU A 111 9.12 -3.01 -9.81
N GLY A 112 7.84 -2.65 -9.95
CA GLY A 112 7.29 -1.42 -9.40
C GLY A 112 7.42 -1.34 -7.88
N SER A 113 7.13 -2.45 -7.18
CA SER A 113 7.28 -2.52 -5.71
C SER A 113 8.74 -2.40 -5.27
N LEU A 114 9.68 -2.99 -6.02
CA LEU A 114 11.11 -2.92 -5.75
C LEU A 114 11.63 -1.49 -5.93
N ILE A 115 11.20 -0.80 -7.00
CA ILE A 115 11.50 0.62 -7.22
C ILE A 115 10.93 1.48 -6.10
N ALA A 116 9.69 1.21 -5.67
CA ALA A 116 9.06 1.94 -4.57
C ALA A 116 9.83 1.77 -3.25
N ILE A 117 10.27 0.54 -2.93
CA ILE A 117 11.09 0.26 -1.74
C ILE A 117 12.43 0.99 -1.82
N LEU A 118 13.09 0.97 -2.99
CA LEU A 118 14.34 1.68 -3.18
C LEU A 118 14.18 3.19 -2.93
N LEU A 119 13.14 3.81 -3.51
CA LEU A 119 12.82 5.21 -3.30
C LEU A 119 12.53 5.51 -1.82
N LEU A 120 11.75 4.65 -1.16
CA LEU A 120 11.43 4.80 0.27
C LEU A 120 12.70 4.80 1.14
N ILE A 121 13.64 3.89 0.87
CA ILE A 121 14.94 3.84 1.59
C ILE A 121 15.75 5.11 1.33
N LEU A 122 15.82 5.58 0.08
CA LEU A 122 16.54 6.79 -0.28
C LEU A 122 15.94 8.03 0.40
N THR A 123 14.62 8.19 0.35
CA THR A 123 13.91 9.29 1.00
C THR A 123 14.09 9.25 2.51
N LEU A 124 14.05 8.08 3.13
CA LEU A 124 14.28 7.94 4.57
C LEU A 124 15.71 8.34 4.96
N LYS A 125 16.72 7.88 4.21
CA LYS A 125 18.11 8.27 4.44
C LYS A 125 18.32 9.78 4.30
N PHE A 126 17.70 10.39 3.29
CA PHE A 126 17.77 11.83 3.08
C PHE A 126 17.09 12.61 4.22
N ALA A 127 15.91 12.16 4.66
CA ALA A 127 15.18 12.78 5.77
C ALA A 127 15.97 12.71 7.09
N GLN A 128 16.66 11.58 7.36
CA GLN A 128 17.48 11.40 8.55
C GLN A 128 18.68 12.35 8.62
N GLN A 129 19.23 12.78 7.48
CA GLN A 129 20.32 13.77 7.47
C GLN A 129 19.84 15.14 7.96
N GLN A 130 18.58 15.48 7.70
CA GLN A 130 17.98 16.77 8.06
C GLN A 130 17.35 16.74 9.46
N ILE A 131 16.84 15.59 9.90
CA ILE A 131 16.17 15.40 11.19
C ILE A 131 16.75 14.15 11.88
N PRO A 132 17.80 14.31 12.71
CA PRO A 132 18.50 13.20 13.36
C PRO A 132 17.63 12.36 14.31
N GLU A 133 16.53 12.94 14.80
CA GLU A 133 15.56 12.28 15.69
C GLU A 133 14.80 11.13 14.98
N LEU A 134 14.76 11.10 13.64
CA LEU A 134 14.14 10.02 12.87
C LEU A 134 14.92 8.69 12.93
N VAL A 135 16.11 8.66 13.53
CA VAL A 135 16.94 7.46 13.65
C VAL A 135 16.35 6.45 14.65
N PHE A 136 15.53 6.91 15.61
CA PHE A 136 14.92 6.07 16.65
C PHE A 136 13.82 5.12 16.13
N LEU A 137 13.24 5.38 14.94
CA LEU A 137 12.22 4.51 14.31
C LEU A 137 12.80 3.24 13.66
N ARG A 138 14.08 2.91 13.89
CA ARG A 138 14.79 1.83 13.18
C ARG A 138 14.51 0.45 13.76
N ASN A 139 13.25 0.06 13.81
CA ASN A 139 12.91 -1.35 14.02
C ASN A 139 12.98 -2.09 12.69
N TRP A 140 14.08 -2.83 12.47
CA TRP A 140 14.29 -3.61 11.23
C TRP A 140 13.14 -4.57 10.92
N PHE A 141 12.45 -5.08 11.95
CA PHE A 141 11.30 -5.94 11.78
C PHE A 141 10.11 -5.21 11.15
N GLU A 142 9.79 -3.99 11.62
CA GLU A 142 8.69 -3.20 11.06
C GLU A 142 8.95 -2.82 9.60
N PHE A 143 10.19 -2.45 9.27
CA PHE A 143 10.58 -2.20 7.88
C PHE A 143 10.43 -3.44 6.99
N ALA A 144 10.84 -4.61 7.48
CA ALA A 144 10.68 -5.85 6.74
C ALA A 144 9.20 -6.17 6.46
N VAL A 145 8.32 -5.97 7.44
CA VAL A 145 6.87 -6.15 7.27
C VAL A 145 6.30 -5.18 6.25
N ILE A 146 6.69 -3.90 6.29
CA ILE A 146 6.24 -2.90 5.31
C ILE A 146 6.72 -3.24 3.91
N PHE A 147 7.99 -3.60 3.72
CA PHE A 147 8.54 -3.95 2.41
C PHE A 147 7.85 -5.18 1.82
N LEU A 148 7.64 -6.21 2.64
CA LEU A 148 6.90 -7.40 2.23
C LEU A 148 5.46 -7.04 1.84
N GLY A 149 4.79 -6.19 2.62
CA GLY A 149 3.46 -5.67 2.33
C GLY A 149 3.40 -4.93 0.99
N VAL A 150 4.36 -4.05 0.71
CA VAL A 150 4.44 -3.29 -0.56
C VAL A 150 4.62 -4.24 -1.76
N ILE A 151 5.46 -5.26 -1.64
CA ILE A 151 5.66 -6.26 -2.71
C ILE A 151 4.39 -7.05 -2.95
N LEU A 152 3.78 -7.60 -1.89
CA LEU A 152 2.57 -8.42 -2.01
C LEU A 152 1.41 -7.60 -2.59
N ILE A 153 1.19 -6.39 -2.08
CA ILE A 153 0.13 -5.50 -2.57
C ILE A 153 0.38 -5.09 -4.02
N GLY A 154 1.62 -4.75 -4.38
CA GLY A 154 2.00 -4.40 -5.74
C GLY A 154 1.72 -5.53 -6.74
N ILE A 155 2.14 -6.75 -6.41
CA ILE A 155 1.89 -7.96 -7.23
C ILE A 155 0.40 -8.27 -7.32
N LEU A 156 -0.32 -8.20 -6.20
CA LEU A 156 -1.75 -8.50 -6.16
C LEU A 156 -2.53 -7.50 -7.01
N ILE A 157 -2.30 -6.19 -6.83
CA ILE A 157 -3.00 -5.14 -7.59
C ILE A 157 -2.70 -5.28 -9.09
N SER A 158 -1.44 -5.42 -9.48
CA SER A 158 -1.08 -5.51 -10.90
C SER A 158 -1.61 -6.79 -11.53
N GLY A 159 -1.44 -7.94 -10.86
CA GLY A 159 -1.89 -9.24 -11.34
C GLY A 159 -3.41 -9.31 -11.49
N LEU A 160 -4.15 -8.81 -10.48
CA LEU A 160 -5.61 -8.82 -10.50
C LEU A 160 -6.16 -7.84 -11.55
N SER A 161 -5.58 -6.64 -11.65
CA SER A 161 -5.92 -5.65 -12.67
C SER A 161 -5.73 -6.20 -14.09
N THR A 162 -4.57 -6.80 -14.36
CA THR A 162 -4.30 -7.45 -15.65
C THR A 162 -5.23 -8.62 -15.91
N TYR A 163 -5.52 -9.46 -14.92
CA TYR A 163 -6.46 -10.57 -15.06
C TYR A 163 -7.85 -10.10 -15.51
N PHE A 164 -8.40 -9.07 -14.85
CA PHE A 164 -9.70 -8.51 -15.21
C PHE A 164 -9.69 -7.88 -16.60
N ALA A 165 -8.67 -7.09 -16.92
CA ALA A 165 -8.54 -6.45 -18.23
C ALA A 165 -8.47 -7.48 -19.37
N VAL A 166 -7.59 -8.47 -19.27
CA VAL A 166 -7.41 -9.49 -20.32
C VAL A 166 -8.69 -10.34 -20.48
N THR A 167 -9.34 -10.69 -19.36
CA THR A 167 -10.60 -11.46 -19.38
C THR A 167 -11.70 -10.73 -20.14
N LYS A 168 -11.84 -9.42 -19.89
CA LYS A 168 -12.81 -8.56 -20.55
C LYS A 168 -12.57 -8.52 -22.06
N TYR A 169 -11.34 -8.27 -22.50
CA TYR A 169 -11.04 -8.08 -23.92
C TYR A 169 -11.00 -9.37 -24.74
N LEU A 170 -10.53 -10.49 -24.17
CA LEU A 170 -10.59 -11.78 -24.87
C LEU A 170 -12.04 -12.26 -25.09
N LYS A 171 -12.96 -11.96 -24.16
CA LYS A 171 -14.39 -12.32 -24.32
C LYS A 171 -15.06 -11.48 -25.40
N ALA A 172 -14.71 -10.20 -25.52
CA ALA A 172 -15.24 -9.31 -26.56
C ALA A 172 -14.86 -9.82 -27.96
N GLN A 173 -13.60 -10.23 -28.17
CA GLN A 173 -13.13 -10.66 -29.48
C GLN A 173 -13.72 -12.00 -29.94
N SER A 174 -14.06 -12.92 -29.03
CA SER A 174 -14.72 -14.18 -29.40
C SER A 174 -16.16 -13.99 -29.89
N ASN A 175 -16.85 -12.92 -29.43
CA ASN A 175 -18.23 -12.66 -29.85
C ASN A 175 -18.33 -12.10 -31.28
N ASP A 176 -17.29 -11.41 -31.77
CA ASP A 176 -17.23 -10.94 -33.16
C ASP A 176 -16.94 -12.07 -34.17
N LEU A 177 -16.67 -13.30 -33.72
CA LEU A 177 -16.50 -14.47 -34.61
C LEU A 177 -17.81 -15.12 -35.05
N TYR A 178 -18.94 -14.77 -34.43
CA TYR A 178 -20.27 -15.34 -34.69
C TYR A 178 -21.23 -14.36 -35.38
N ARG A 179 -20.71 -13.27 -35.95
CA ARG A 179 -21.46 -12.31 -36.78
C ARG A 179 -20.85 -12.18 -38.15
#